data_AF-A0AAV9MWH6-F1
#
_entry.id   AF-A0AAV9MWH6-F1
#
_cell.length_a   1.000
_cell.length_b   1.000
_cell.length_c   1.000
_cell.angle_alpha   90.00
_cell.angle_beta   90.00
_cell.angle_gamma   90.00
#
_symmetry.space_group_name_H-M   'P 1'
#
loop_
_entity.id
_entity.type
_entity.pdbx_description
1 polymer ?
#
loop_
_entity_poly.entity_id
_entity_poly.type
_entity_poly.pdbx_seq_one_letter_code
_entity_poly.pdbx_strand_id
1 'polypeptide(L)'
;MDAASLAISIAALYTTCRDCYNFFTTMKTAEAESSAHLRELEIQQSILKAWGFHWQIQGEDSSESTHSNYFRRKRNKLHGYLLSNPYKAEGVLNILSALADTLSNQEKLMKRYGIQFRLLQAA
;
A
#
# COMPACT_ATOMS: atom_id res chain seq x y z
N MET A 1 -13.36 -1.97 -17.96
CA MET A 1 -12.04 -2.56 -17.62
C MET A 1 -12.20 -4.06 -17.64
N ASP A 2 -11.30 -4.82 -18.25
CA ASP A 2 -11.34 -6.28 -18.14
C ASP A 2 -10.82 -6.74 -16.76
N ALA A 3 -11.11 -7.97 -16.37
CA ALA A 3 -10.78 -8.43 -15.02
C ALA A 3 -9.26 -8.60 -14.77
N ALA A 4 -8.44 -8.67 -15.83
CA ALA A 4 -6.99 -8.74 -15.71
C ALA A 4 -6.39 -7.34 -15.44
N SER A 5 -6.85 -6.33 -16.18
CA SER A 5 -6.49 -4.92 -15.93
C SER A 5 -6.92 -4.47 -14.53
N LEU A 6 -8.09 -4.90 -14.06
CA LEU A 6 -8.54 -4.63 -12.69
C LEU A 6 -7.61 -5.23 -11.62
N ALA A 7 -7.17 -6.47 -11.80
CA ALA A 7 -6.26 -7.13 -10.85
C ALA A 7 -4.87 -6.45 -10.81
N ILE A 8 -4.38 -5.97 -11.96
CA ILE A 8 -3.14 -5.19 -12.05
C ILE A 8 -3.29 -3.86 -11.31
N SER A 9 -4.38 -3.13 -11.53
CA SER A 9 -4.67 -1.87 -10.84
C SER A 9 -4.74 -2.04 -9.32
N ILE A 10 -5.34 -3.13 -8.83
CA ILE A 10 -5.40 -3.46 -7.41
C ILE A 10 -4.00 -3.71 -6.82
N ALA A 11 -3.14 -4.45 -7.52
CA ALA A 11 -1.77 -4.69 -7.06
C ALA A 11 -0.94 -3.40 -7.01
N ALA A 12 -1.12 -2.51 -8.00
CA ALA A 12 -0.49 -1.20 -8.02
C ALA A 12 -0.96 -0.31 -6.86
N LEU A 13 -2.28 -0.19 -6.66
CA LEU A 13 -2.86 0.61 -5.57
C LEU A 13 -2.47 0.09 -4.18
N TYR A 14 -2.42 -1.23 -4.01
CA TYR A 14 -1.88 -1.83 -2.79
C TYR A 14 -0.45 -1.36 -2.51
N THR A 15 0.41 -1.39 -3.54
CA THR A 15 1.81 -0.97 -3.43
C THR A 15 1.91 0.51 -3.05
N THR A 16 1.12 1.38 -3.71
CA THR A 16 1.02 2.80 -3.38
C THR A 16 0.60 3.01 -1.92
N CYS A 17 -0.47 2.35 -1.46
CA CYS A 17 -0.94 2.48 -0.07
C CYS A 17 0.14 2.06 0.92
N ARG A 18 0.82 0.92 0.67
CA ARG A 18 1.90 0.41 1.52
C ARG A 18 3.05 1.40 1.62
N ASP A 19 3.45 1.98 0.50
CA ASP A 19 4.58 2.91 0.43
C ASP A 19 4.24 4.23 1.14
N CYS A 20 3.01 4.73 1.01
CA CYS A 20 2.52 5.86 1.81
C CYS A 20 2.57 5.56 3.32
N TYR A 21 2.12 4.38 3.76
CA TYR A 21 2.26 4.00 5.17
C TYR A 21 3.73 3.96 5.62
N ASN A 22 4.65 3.41 4.81
CA ASN A 22 6.07 3.38 5.13
C ASN A 22 6.63 4.80 5.31
N PHE A 23 6.21 5.74 4.47
CA PHE A 23 6.61 7.15 4.57
C PHE A 23 6.17 7.76 5.92
N PHE A 24 4.91 7.61 6.30
CA PHE A 24 4.39 8.20 7.54
C PHE A 24 4.94 7.51 8.81
N THR A 25 5.24 6.21 8.78
CA THR A 25 5.79 5.51 9.95
C THR A 25 7.31 5.65 10.11
N THR A 26 8.04 5.93 9.03
CA THR A 26 9.51 6.13 9.09
C THR A 26 9.89 7.49 9.66
N MET A 27 8.98 8.47 9.62
CA MET A 27 9.21 9.79 10.20
C MET A 27 9.12 9.76 11.73
N LYS A 28 10.27 9.56 12.37
CA LYS A 28 10.45 9.43 13.82
C LYS A 28 10.32 10.74 14.63
N THR A 29 9.76 11.81 14.07
CA THR A 29 9.68 13.13 14.73
C THR A 29 8.30 13.46 15.30
N ALA A 30 7.43 12.46 15.48
CA ALA A 30 6.15 12.63 16.15
C ALA A 30 6.38 13.05 17.62
N GLU A 31 5.81 14.18 18.04
CA GLU A 31 5.76 14.61 19.45
C GLU A 31 5.11 13.53 20.33
N ALA A 32 5.34 13.56 21.65
CA ALA A 32 4.83 12.53 22.56
C ALA A 32 3.30 12.32 22.46
N GLU A 33 2.55 13.38 22.17
CA GLU A 33 1.09 13.35 21.95
C GLU A 33 0.67 12.63 20.67
N SER A 34 1.55 12.53 19.67
CA SER A 34 1.29 11.84 18.40
C SER A 34 1.74 10.37 18.38
N SER A 35 2.26 9.86 19.51
CA SER A 35 2.72 8.46 19.63
C SER A 35 1.60 7.41 19.49
N ALA A 36 0.42 7.66 20.05
CA ALA A 36 -0.74 6.77 19.92
C ALA A 36 -1.25 6.71 18.48
N HIS A 37 -1.25 7.87 17.81
CA HIS A 37 -1.62 8.05 16.42
C HIS A 37 -0.63 7.38 15.45
N LEU A 38 0.67 7.48 15.75
CA LEU A 38 1.70 6.75 15.01
C LEU A 38 1.54 5.23 15.16
N ARG A 39 1.27 4.74 16.38
CA ARG A 39 1.00 3.32 16.63
C ARG A 39 -0.23 2.82 15.88
N GLU A 40 -1.27 3.63 15.77
CA GLU A 40 -2.46 3.29 14.98
C GLU A 40 -2.11 3.13 13.49
N LEU A 41 -1.30 4.04 12.92
CA LEU A 41 -0.81 3.93 11.53
C LEU A 41 0.03 2.66 11.32
N GLU A 42 0.89 2.29 12.27
CA GLU A 42 1.69 1.06 12.21
C GLU A 42 0.83 -0.21 12.25
N ILE A 43 -0.25 -0.21 13.03
CA ILE A 43 -1.21 -1.32 13.08
C ILE A 43 -1.92 -1.43 11.72
N GLN A 44 -2.43 -0.32 11.18
CA GLN A 44 -3.09 -0.29 9.87
C GLN A 44 -2.17 -0.74 8.75
N GLN A 45 -0.92 -0.29 8.77
CA GLN A 45 0.12 -0.75 7.85
C GLN A 45 0.35 -2.27 7.96
N SER A 46 0.43 -2.80 9.18
CA SER A 46 0.66 -4.23 9.42
C SER A 46 -0.49 -5.08 8.91
N ILE A 47 -1.73 -4.64 9.10
CA ILE A 47 -2.94 -5.29 8.53
C ILE A 47 -2.87 -5.30 7.01
N LEU A 48 -2.54 -4.16 6.38
CA LEU A 48 -2.41 -4.06 4.93
C LEU A 48 -1.31 -5.00 4.42
N LYS A 49 -0.12 -5.00 5.03
CA LYS A 49 1.00 -5.90 4.68
C LYS A 49 0.62 -7.37 4.81
N ALA A 50 -0.08 -7.75 5.89
CA ALA A 50 -0.55 -9.12 6.10
C ALA A 50 -1.56 -9.55 5.02
N TRP A 51 -2.46 -8.65 4.62
CA TRP A 51 -3.37 -8.88 3.49
C TRP A 51 -2.59 -9.10 2.19
N GLY A 52 -1.63 -8.22 1.86
CA GLY A 52 -0.81 -8.37 0.66
C GLY A 52 0.01 -9.66 0.64
N PHE A 53 0.54 -10.08 1.79
CA PHE A 53 1.23 -11.37 1.96
C PHE A 53 0.29 -12.56 1.71
N HIS A 54 -0.89 -12.56 2.33
CA HIS A 54 -1.90 -13.62 2.13
C HIS A 54 -2.26 -13.81 0.65
N TRP A 55 -2.28 -12.71 -0.09
CA TRP A 55 -2.66 -12.64 -1.50
C TRP A 55 -1.50 -12.75 -2.47
N GLN A 56 -0.26 -12.85 -1.97
CA GLN A 56 0.97 -12.93 -2.75
C GLN A 56 1.10 -11.79 -3.76
N ILE A 57 0.68 -10.58 -3.37
CA ILE A 57 0.76 -9.40 -4.26
C ILE A 57 2.22 -9.07 -4.58
N GLN A 58 3.13 -9.43 -3.67
CA GLN A 58 4.56 -9.48 -3.92
C GLN A 58 5.08 -10.82 -3.40
N GLY A 59 5.66 -11.61 -4.29
CA GLY A 59 6.31 -12.87 -3.97
C GLY A 59 7.74 -12.82 -4.49
N GLU A 60 8.68 -12.78 -3.53
CA GLU A 60 10.14 -12.98 -3.67
C GLU A 60 10.91 -11.93 -4.48
N ASP A 61 11.20 -10.77 -3.87
CA ASP A 61 12.42 -10.02 -4.18
C ASP A 61 13.55 -10.52 -3.28
N SER A 62 14.13 -11.67 -3.63
CA SER A 62 15.45 -12.07 -3.11
C SER A 62 16.08 -13.12 -4.02
N SER A 63 16.36 -12.76 -5.27
CA SER A 63 17.59 -13.16 -5.95
C SER A 63 17.66 -12.53 -7.34
N GLU A 64 18.81 -11.94 -7.61
CA GLU A 64 19.20 -11.38 -8.89
C GLU A 64 18.96 -12.35 -10.05
N SER A 65 18.47 -11.80 -11.16
CA SER A 65 19.17 -11.80 -12.45
C SER A 65 18.23 -11.98 -13.63
N THR A 66 18.54 -11.21 -14.66
CA THR A 66 18.26 -11.52 -16.07
C THR A 66 16.86 -11.15 -16.58
N HIS A 67 16.80 -9.91 -17.08
CA HIS A 67 16.05 -9.51 -18.27
C HIS A 67 15.62 -10.70 -19.16
N SER A 68 14.34 -11.09 -19.10
CA SER A 68 13.60 -11.70 -20.24
C SER A 68 12.21 -12.24 -19.88
N ASN A 69 11.79 -12.30 -18.61
CA ASN A 69 10.47 -12.84 -18.22
C ASN A 69 9.53 -11.83 -17.54
N TYR A 70 9.68 -10.53 -17.82
CA TYR A 70 8.92 -9.44 -17.18
C TYR A 70 7.38 -9.54 -17.36
N PHE A 71 6.90 -10.33 -18.33
CA PHE A 71 5.47 -10.58 -18.56
C PHE A 71 5.00 -12.00 -18.23
N ARG A 72 5.88 -12.88 -17.72
CA ARG A 72 5.53 -14.28 -17.46
C ARG A 72 4.88 -14.45 -16.09
N ARG A 73 3.63 -13.98 -16.01
CA ARG A 73 2.51 -14.85 -15.65
C ARG A 73 2.60 -15.60 -14.32
N LYS A 74 3.11 -15.01 -13.24
CA LYS A 74 2.57 -15.37 -11.91
C LYS A 74 1.25 -14.60 -11.79
N ARG A 75 0.14 -15.21 -12.24
CA ARG A 75 -1.17 -14.89 -11.67
C ARG A 75 -1.03 -15.19 -10.19
N ASN A 76 -0.67 -14.18 -9.41
CA ASN A 76 -0.65 -14.31 -7.97
C ASN A 76 -2.03 -14.74 -7.49
N LYS A 77 -2.08 -15.37 -6.32
CA LYS A 77 -3.30 -15.92 -5.74
C LYS A 77 -4.47 -14.93 -5.82
N LEU A 78 -4.20 -13.63 -5.66
CA LEU A 78 -5.18 -12.56 -5.86
C LEU A 78 -5.75 -12.49 -7.27
N HIS A 79 -4.89 -12.44 -8.29
CA HIS A 79 -5.35 -12.33 -9.68
C HIS A 79 -6.25 -13.51 -10.06
N GLY A 80 -5.92 -14.73 -9.63
CA GLY A 80 -6.79 -15.89 -9.84
C GLY A 80 -8.15 -15.73 -9.15
N TYR A 81 -8.13 -15.30 -7.88
CA TYR A 81 -9.34 -15.11 -7.09
C TYR A 81 -10.27 -14.01 -7.65
N LEU A 82 -9.71 -12.86 -8.04
CA LEU A 82 -10.47 -11.72 -8.52
C LEU A 82 -11.10 -11.96 -9.90
N LEU A 83 -10.42 -12.69 -10.80
CA LEU A 83 -11.01 -13.12 -12.07
C LEU A 83 -12.28 -13.94 -11.86
N SER A 84 -12.32 -14.77 -10.82
CA SER A 84 -13.48 -15.61 -10.48
C SER A 84 -14.53 -14.88 -9.63
N ASN A 85 -14.24 -13.67 -9.14
CA ASN A 85 -15.09 -12.93 -8.20
C ASN A 85 -15.15 -11.43 -8.55
N PRO A 86 -15.81 -11.04 -9.67
CA PRO A 86 -15.76 -9.67 -10.19
C PRO A 86 -16.30 -8.62 -9.21
N TYR A 87 -17.40 -8.90 -8.50
CA TYR A 87 -17.96 -7.99 -7.49
C TYR A 87 -17.02 -7.74 -6.30
N LYS A 88 -16.21 -8.75 -5.94
CA LYS A 88 -15.19 -8.59 -4.90
C LYS A 88 -14.02 -7.74 -5.40
N ALA A 89 -13.67 -7.88 -6.68
CA ALA A 89 -12.60 -7.08 -7.29
C ALA A 89 -12.93 -5.59 -7.30
N GLU A 90 -14.17 -5.22 -7.65
CA GLU A 90 -14.62 -3.83 -7.58
C GLU A 90 -14.60 -3.29 -6.15
N GLY A 91 -15.09 -4.07 -5.17
CA GLY A 91 -15.05 -3.67 -3.76
C GLY A 91 -13.62 -3.46 -3.25
N VAL A 92 -12.69 -4.35 -3.59
CA VAL A 92 -11.26 -4.23 -3.24
C VAL A 92 -10.65 -2.99 -3.90
N LEU A 93 -10.94 -2.75 -5.18
CA LEU A 93 -10.48 -1.56 -5.88
C LEU A 93 -10.94 -0.29 -5.15
N ASN A 94 -12.24 -0.18 -4.85
CA ASN A 94 -12.82 1.00 -4.20
C ASN A 94 -12.21 1.26 -2.82
N ILE A 95 -11.97 0.22 -2.03
CA ILE A 95 -11.34 0.35 -0.70
C ILE A 95 -9.89 0.83 -0.84
N LEU A 96 -9.12 0.24 -1.76
CA LEU A 96 -7.72 0.64 -1.96
C LEU A 96 -7.61 2.06 -2.53
N SER A 97 -8.52 2.46 -3.42
CA SER A 97 -8.59 3.85 -3.91
C SER A 97 -8.91 4.82 -2.77
N ALA A 98 -9.91 4.54 -1.94
CA ALA A 98 -10.25 5.40 -0.80
C ALA A 98 -9.11 5.50 0.23
N LEU A 99 -8.37 4.40 0.44
CA LEU A 99 -7.15 4.40 1.25
C LEU A 99 -6.07 5.28 0.62
N ALA A 100 -5.80 5.12 -0.69
CA ALA A 100 -4.83 5.94 -1.40
C ALA A 100 -5.17 7.43 -1.36
N ASP A 101 -6.45 7.79 -1.54
CA ASP A 101 -6.94 9.17 -1.45
C ASP A 101 -6.72 9.74 -0.04
N THR A 102 -7.03 8.94 0.99
CA THR A 102 -6.81 9.33 2.39
C THR A 102 -5.32 9.51 2.69
N LEU A 103 -4.48 8.61 2.19
CA LEU A 103 -3.03 8.61 2.39
C LEU A 103 -2.32 9.71 1.59
N SER A 104 -2.89 10.14 0.47
CA SER A 104 -2.36 11.20 -0.38
C SER A 104 -2.66 12.60 0.15
N ASN A 105 -3.67 12.75 1.03
CA ASN A 105 -3.99 14.03 1.66
C ASN A 105 -3.07 14.29 2.87
N GLN A 106 -1.83 14.68 2.58
CA GLN A 106 -0.80 14.95 3.56
C GLN A 106 -1.23 15.99 4.60
N GLU A 107 -1.91 17.06 4.21
CA GLU A 107 -2.35 18.12 5.15
C GLU A 107 -3.36 17.58 6.18
N LYS A 108 -4.34 16.79 5.72
CA LYS A 108 -5.34 16.17 6.60
C LYS A 108 -4.70 15.16 7.56
N LEU A 109 -3.72 14.39 7.09
CA LEU A 109 -2.98 13.46 7.93
C LEU A 109 -2.07 14.18 8.92
N MET A 110 -1.36 15.23 8.51
CA MET A 110 -0.53 16.03 9.42
C MET A 110 -1.38 16.65 10.53
N LYS A 111 -2.54 17.23 10.19
CA LYS A 111 -3.47 17.79 11.18
C LYS A 111 -4.03 16.74 12.13
N ARG A 112 -4.39 15.56 11.62
CA ARG A 112 -5.01 14.49 12.42
C ARG A 112 -4.02 13.76 13.30
N TYR A 113 -2.80 13.54 12.81
CA TYR A 113 -1.77 12.74 13.49
C TYR A 113 -0.69 13.61 14.15
N GLY A 114 -0.77 14.94 14.08
CA GLY A 114 0.20 15.86 14.69
C GLY A 114 1.61 15.79 14.11
N ILE A 115 1.77 15.26 12.89
CA ILE A 115 3.07 14.98 12.29
C ILE A 115 3.61 16.28 11.65
N GLN A 116 4.72 16.81 12.16
CA GLN A 116 5.44 17.92 11.53
C GLN A 116 6.62 17.40 10.71
N PHE A 117 6.63 17.73 9.42
CA PHE A 117 7.79 17.50 8.56
C PHE A 117 8.80 18.64 8.78
N ARG A 118 9.95 18.35 9.40
CA ARG A 118 11.13 19.16 9.07
C ARG A 118 11.65 18.67 7.73
N LEU A 119 11.39 19.43 6.68
CA LEU A 119 12.24 19.38 5.49
C LEU A 119 13.67 19.61 5.99
N LEU A 120 14.49 18.56 5.94
CA LEU A 120 15.94 18.70 6.02
C LEU A 120 16.32 19.56 4.81
N GLN A 121 16.35 20.88 5.00
CA GLN A 121 17.01 21.77 4.07
C GLN A 121 18.47 21.30 4.02
N ALA A 122 18.87 20.81 2.85
CA ALA A 122 20.26 20.56 2.53
C ALA A 122 21.01 21.90 2.71
N ALA A 123 21.94 21.92 3.65
CA ALA A 123 22.90 23.00 3.86
C ALA A 123 23.98 22.96 2.78
#